data_AF-A0A349ILT6-F1
#
_entry.id   AF-A0A349ILT6-F1
#
_cell.length_a   1.000
_cell.length_b   1.000
_cell.length_c   1.000
_cell.angle_alpha   90.00
_cell.angle_beta   90.00
_cell.angle_gamma   90.00
#
_symmetry.space_group_name_H-M   'P 1'
#
loop_
_entity.id
_entity.type
_entity.pdbx_description
1 polymer ?
#
loop_
_entity_poly.entity_id
_entity_poly.type
_entity_poly.pdbx_seq_one_letter_code
_entity_poly.pdbx_strand_id
1 'polypeptide(L)'
;MDKKAVSEVKKCFNKNKCRIDRMRTCYVDENKDRIVTFRDMFLQLNEEDQARYCDLLKKSFAGKFGRNLFNVEFPIAEEQEGGHQYALYQLQQSELKDDQLVEEFFEKLVAN
;
A
#
# COMPACT_ATOMS: atom_id res chain seq x y z
N MET A 1 -18.07 -2.87 2.16
CA MET A 1 -17.87 -1.81 3.19
C MET A 1 -19.01 -0.80 3.13
N ASP A 2 -19.45 -0.26 4.25
CA ASP A 2 -20.41 0.85 4.30
C ASP A 2 -19.68 2.21 4.46
N LYS A 3 -20.42 3.33 4.32
CA LYS A 3 -19.84 4.68 4.45
C LYS A 3 -19.30 4.97 5.85
N LYS A 4 -19.85 4.33 6.89
CA LYS A 4 -19.45 4.56 8.28
C LYS A 4 -18.08 3.94 8.53
N ALA A 5 -17.88 2.70 8.13
CA ALA A 5 -16.61 1.99 8.20
C ALA A 5 -15.51 2.73 7.42
N VAL A 6 -15.81 3.21 6.21
CA VAL A 6 -14.86 4.02 5.43
C VAL A 6 -14.48 5.31 6.17
N SER A 7 -15.43 5.98 6.79
CA SER A 7 -15.16 7.19 7.59
C SER A 7 -14.25 6.90 8.79
N GLU A 8 -14.46 5.78 9.49
CA GLU A 8 -13.60 5.38 10.61
C GLU A 8 -12.16 5.07 10.15
N VAL A 9 -11.99 4.33 9.06
CA VAL A 9 -10.67 4.07 8.47
C VAL A 9 -10.00 5.38 8.05
N LYS A 10 -10.74 6.31 7.43
CA LYS A 10 -10.20 7.60 6.99
C LYS A 10 -9.65 8.44 8.15
N LYS A 11 -10.24 8.35 9.35
CA LYS A 11 -9.76 9.06 10.55
C LYS A 11 -8.39 8.56 11.05
N CYS A 12 -8.02 7.32 10.69
CA CYS A 12 -6.72 6.72 11.03
C CYS A 12 -5.54 7.32 10.25
N PHE A 13 -5.78 8.13 9.22
CA PHE A 13 -4.72 8.79 8.44
C PHE A 13 -4.65 10.26 8.84
N ASN A 14 -3.93 10.57 9.92
CA ASN A 14 -3.62 11.94 10.29
C ASN A 14 -2.23 12.01 10.91
N LYS A 15 -1.55 13.15 10.80
CA LYS A 15 -0.17 13.30 11.28
C LYS A 15 0.02 12.97 12.76
N ASN A 16 -0.99 13.19 13.60
CA ASN A 16 -0.89 13.00 15.05
C ASN A 16 -1.28 11.58 15.52
N LYS A 17 -1.86 10.75 14.64
CA LYS A 17 -2.44 9.44 14.96
C LYS A 17 -2.50 8.53 13.73
N CYS A 18 -1.47 8.59 12.89
CA CYS A 18 -1.39 7.77 11.69
C CYS A 18 -1.24 6.30 12.09
N ARG A 19 -2.03 5.42 11.49
CA ARG A 19 -1.94 3.96 11.71
C ARG A 19 -1.10 3.23 10.67
N ILE A 20 -0.34 3.98 9.87
CA ILE A 20 0.67 3.41 8.99
C ILE A 20 1.97 3.42 9.76
N ASP A 21 2.51 2.23 10.00
CA ASP A 21 3.77 2.08 10.72
C ASP A 21 4.95 2.06 9.75
N ARG A 22 4.79 1.32 8.64
CA ARG A 22 5.89 0.98 7.74
C ARG A 22 5.50 1.22 6.29
N MET A 23 6.43 1.78 5.53
CA MET A 23 6.29 1.93 4.07
C MET A 23 7.51 1.37 3.35
N ARG A 24 7.25 0.88 2.13
CA ARG A 24 8.26 0.44 1.18
C ARG A 24 7.99 1.18 -0.11
N THR A 25 9.02 1.77 -0.68
CA THR A 25 8.90 2.58 -1.90
C THR A 25 9.91 2.14 -2.92
N CYS A 26 9.49 2.05 -4.18
CA CYS A 26 10.34 1.80 -5.33
C CYS A 26 9.94 2.80 -6.41
N TYR A 27 10.86 3.71 -6.75
CA TYR A 27 10.72 4.62 -7.88
C TYR A 27 11.40 3.99 -9.09
N VAL A 28 10.67 3.89 -10.20
CA VAL A 28 11.20 3.43 -11.48
C VAL A 28 11.06 4.53 -12.54
N ASP A 29 11.95 4.50 -13.52
CA ASP A 29 11.89 5.39 -14.67
C ASP A 29 10.99 4.83 -15.79
N GLU A 30 10.97 5.52 -16.93
CA GLU A 30 10.25 5.09 -18.12
C GLU A 30 10.76 3.77 -18.74
N ASN A 31 12.01 3.40 -18.45
CA ASN A 31 12.65 2.17 -18.90
C ASN A 31 12.46 1.02 -17.90
N LYS A 32 11.68 1.22 -16.84
CA LYS A 32 11.47 0.27 -15.73
C LYS A 32 12.74 0.04 -14.89
N ASP A 33 13.73 0.91 -15.01
CA ASP A 33 14.94 0.87 -14.19
C ASP A 33 14.67 1.49 -12.82
N ARG A 34 15.18 0.84 -11.77
CA ARG A 34 15.01 1.30 -10.40
C ARG A 34 15.90 2.49 -10.13
N ILE A 35 15.28 3.63 -9.85
CA ILE A 35 15.98 4.86 -9.51
C ILE A 35 16.30 4.89 -8.03
N VAL A 36 15.30 4.66 -7.18
CA VAL A 36 15.44 4.73 -5.71
C VAL A 36 14.49 3.78 -5.00
N THR A 37 14.99 3.13 -3.94
CA THR A 37 14.16 2.39 -2.99
C THR A 37 14.32 2.95 -1.59
N PHE A 38 13.20 3.14 -0.87
CA PHE A 38 13.19 3.60 0.52
C PHE A 38 12.58 2.57 1.45
N ARG A 39 13.12 2.53 2.67
CA ARG A 39 12.73 1.58 3.71
C ARG A 39 12.57 2.29 5.04
N ASP A 40 11.50 3.08 5.13
CA ASP A 40 11.29 3.92 6.30
C ASP A 40 10.10 3.44 7.13
N MET A 41 10.20 3.72 8.43
CA MET A 41 9.01 3.85 9.25
C MET A 41 8.29 5.13 8.84
N PHE A 42 6.97 5.12 8.76
CA PHE A 42 6.21 6.29 8.34
C PHE A 42 6.51 7.53 9.19
N LEU A 43 6.69 7.33 10.50
CA LEU A 43 7.00 8.38 11.46
C LEU A 43 8.43 8.95 11.33
N GLN A 44 9.31 8.31 10.54
CA GLN A 44 10.65 8.82 10.24
C GLN A 44 10.67 9.79 9.06
N LEU A 45 9.60 9.82 8.26
CA LEU A 45 9.45 10.81 7.19
C LEU A 45 9.36 12.22 7.79
N ASN A 46 9.79 13.24 7.05
CA ASN A 46 9.58 14.62 7.47
C ASN A 46 8.08 14.98 7.51
N GLU A 47 7.71 16.04 8.23
CA GLU A 47 6.29 16.41 8.41
C GLU A 47 5.56 16.70 7.10
N GLU A 48 6.26 17.25 6.11
CA GLU A 48 5.68 17.57 4.81
C GLU A 48 5.29 16.30 4.05
N ASP A 49 6.17 15.31 4.00
CA ASP A 49 5.93 14.03 3.36
C ASP A 49 4.85 13.23 4.09
N GLN A 50 4.86 13.21 5.42
CA GLN A 50 3.79 12.59 6.21
C GLN A 50 2.42 13.20 5.88
N ALA A 51 2.34 14.53 5.78
CA ALA A 51 1.11 15.23 5.43
C ALA A 51 0.65 14.90 4.01
N ARG A 52 1.58 14.90 3.03
CA ARG A 52 1.30 14.54 1.63
C ARG A 52 0.76 13.12 1.51
N TYR A 53 1.39 12.14 2.15
CA TYR A 53 0.92 10.75 2.13
C TYR A 53 -0.44 10.58 2.82
N CYS A 54 -0.64 11.19 3.99
CA CYS A 54 -1.95 11.16 4.67
C CYS A 54 -3.08 11.71 3.77
N ASP A 55 -2.82 12.82 3.07
CA ASP A 55 -3.82 13.44 2.21
C ASP A 55 -4.07 12.63 0.94
N LEU A 56 -3.03 11.99 0.37
CA LEU A 56 -3.19 11.05 -0.74
C LEU A 56 -4.10 9.88 -0.34
N LEU A 57 -3.83 9.25 0.80
CA LEU A 57 -4.62 8.11 1.29
C LEU A 57 -6.07 8.51 1.56
N LYS A 58 -6.30 9.67 2.22
CA LYS A 58 -7.65 10.20 2.45
C LYS A 58 -8.42 10.44 1.15
N LYS A 59 -7.75 10.81 0.06
CA LYS A 59 -8.36 11.00 -1.27
C LYS A 59 -8.81 9.66 -1.87
N SER A 60 -8.07 8.57 -1.64
CA SER A 60 -8.47 7.22 -2.06
C SER A 60 -9.80 6.77 -1.42
N PHE A 61 -10.09 7.22 -0.19
CA PHE A 61 -11.37 6.96 0.49
C PHE A 61 -12.46 8.02 0.22
N ALA A 62 -12.20 9.03 -0.61
CA ALA A 62 -13.17 10.07 -0.90
C ALA A 62 -14.11 9.68 -2.05
N GLY A 63 -15.31 10.28 -2.06
CA GLY A 63 -16.28 10.11 -3.13
C GLY A 63 -17.23 8.92 -2.94
N LYS A 64 -17.83 8.49 -4.07
CA LYS A 64 -18.72 7.32 -4.10
C LYS A 64 -17.87 6.05 -4.27
N PHE A 65 -18.36 4.92 -3.75
CA PHE A 65 -17.78 3.60 -4.04
C PHE A 65 -17.69 3.37 -5.54
N GLY A 66 -16.60 2.75 -5.99
CA GLY A 66 -16.31 2.53 -7.40
C GLY A 66 -15.73 3.73 -8.16
N ARG A 67 -15.50 4.88 -7.50
CA ARG A 67 -14.76 6.01 -8.11
C ARG A 67 -13.27 6.00 -7.76
N ASN A 68 -12.96 5.97 -6.46
CA ASN A 68 -11.59 5.95 -5.93
C ASN A 68 -11.33 4.70 -5.08
N LEU A 69 -12.37 4.20 -4.40
CA LEU A 69 -12.34 2.98 -3.62
C LEU A 69 -13.11 1.90 -4.37
N PHE A 70 -12.38 0.92 -4.89
CA PHE A 70 -12.92 -0.20 -5.66
C PHE A 70 -13.00 -1.44 -4.77
N ASN A 71 -14.02 -2.25 -4.98
CA ASN A 71 -14.03 -3.61 -4.48
C ASN A 71 -13.32 -4.48 -5.52
N VAL A 72 -12.24 -5.12 -5.11
CA VAL A 72 -11.55 -6.13 -5.91
C VAL A 72 -11.90 -7.47 -5.29
N GLU A 73 -12.55 -8.33 -6.08
CA GLU A 73 -12.79 -9.71 -5.68
C GLU A 73 -11.54 -10.53 -6.00
N PHE A 74 -11.10 -11.35 -5.05
CA PHE A 74 -10.08 -12.34 -5.33
C PHE A 74 -10.75 -13.69 -5.65
N PRO A 75 -10.51 -14.26 -6.85
CA PRO A 75 -10.93 -15.62 -7.16
C PRO A 75 -10.22 -16.65 -6.28
N ILE A 76 -10.89 -17.74 -5.93
CA ILE A 76 -10.31 -18.85 -5.11
C ILE A 76 -9.01 -19.40 -5.74
N ALA A 77 -8.89 -19.39 -7.07
CA ALA A 77 -7.67 -19.82 -7.75
C ALA A 77 -6.44 -18.97 -7.37
N GLU A 78 -6.63 -17.67 -7.09
CA GLU A 78 -5.56 -16.75 -6.69
C GLU A 78 -5.09 -16.93 -5.23
N GLU A 79 -5.88 -17.66 -4.42
CA GLU A 79 -5.53 -18.03 -3.03
C GLU A 79 -4.55 -19.18 -2.97
N GLN A 80 -4.47 -19.99 -4.04
CA GLN A 80 -3.56 -21.13 -4.09
C GLN A 80 -2.10 -20.67 -4.09
N GLU A 81 -1.20 -21.55 -3.66
CA GLU A 81 0.23 -21.28 -3.67
C GLU A 81 0.70 -20.88 -5.08
N GLY A 82 1.37 -19.72 -5.18
CA GLY A 82 1.77 -19.11 -6.44
C GLY A 82 0.79 -18.09 -7.03
N GLY A 83 -0.44 -17.98 -6.50
CA GLY A 83 -1.41 -16.97 -6.90
C GLY A 83 -1.10 -15.56 -6.39
N HIS A 84 -1.74 -14.55 -6.97
CA HIS A 84 -1.50 -13.14 -6.62
C HIS A 84 -1.92 -12.83 -5.17
N GLN A 85 -3.05 -13.38 -4.72
CA GLN A 85 -3.52 -13.16 -3.34
C GLN A 85 -2.60 -13.85 -2.35
N TYR A 86 -2.13 -15.08 -2.65
CA TYR A 86 -1.15 -15.76 -1.82
C TYR A 86 0.09 -14.88 -1.60
N ALA A 87 0.65 -14.29 -2.67
CA ALA A 87 1.82 -13.42 -2.57
C ALA A 87 1.55 -12.14 -1.74
N LEU A 88 0.41 -11.47 -1.96
CA LEU A 88 0.00 -10.30 -1.18
C LEU A 88 -0.23 -10.64 0.31
N TYR A 89 -0.76 -11.83 0.59
CA TYR A 89 -0.97 -12.29 1.96
C TYR A 89 0.35 -12.57 2.67
N GLN A 90 1.33 -13.19 2.02
CA GLN A 90 2.68 -13.38 2.60
C GLN A 90 3.32 -12.03 2.95
N LEU A 91 3.25 -11.05 2.05
CA LEU A 91 3.70 -9.68 2.33
C LEU A 91 3.01 -9.08 3.55
N GLN A 92 1.68 -9.22 3.65
CA GLN A 92 0.90 -8.73 4.79
C GLN A 92 1.34 -9.41 6.09
N GLN A 93 1.48 -10.74 6.10
CA GLN A 93 1.89 -11.52 7.28
C GLN A 93 3.30 -11.15 7.73
N SER A 94 4.20 -10.82 6.80
CA SER A 94 5.54 -10.34 7.13
C SER A 94 5.54 -8.93 7.74
N GLU A 95 4.40 -8.20 7.73
CA GLU A 95 4.31 -6.78 8.09
C GLU A 95 5.32 -5.91 7.32
N LEU A 96 5.62 -6.29 6.07
CA LEU A 96 6.67 -5.69 5.23
C LEU A 96 8.09 -5.72 5.84
N LYS A 97 8.36 -6.65 6.77
CA LYS A 97 9.69 -6.85 7.40
C LYS A 97 10.58 -7.80 6.60
N ASP A 98 9.99 -8.66 5.77
CA ASP A 98 10.74 -9.55 4.90
C ASP A 98 11.13 -8.82 3.61
N ASP A 99 12.43 -8.61 3.44
CA ASP A 99 12.96 -7.84 2.33
C ASP A 99 12.91 -8.59 1.02
N GLN A 100 13.04 -9.91 1.06
CA GLN A 100 12.97 -10.74 -0.13
C GLN A 100 11.55 -10.69 -0.70
N LEU A 101 10.53 -10.81 0.16
CA LEU A 101 9.14 -10.69 -0.26
C LEU A 101 8.82 -9.31 -0.87
N VAL A 102 9.34 -8.23 -0.26
CA VAL A 102 9.17 -6.86 -0.77
C VAL A 102 9.83 -6.70 -2.13
N GLU A 103 11.04 -7.24 -2.28
CA GLU A 103 11.81 -7.18 -3.51
C GLU A 103 11.12 -7.93 -4.65
N GLU A 104 10.71 -9.17 -4.41
CA GLU A 104 9.94 -9.99 -5.38
C GLU A 104 8.64 -9.29 -5.79
N PHE A 105 7.99 -8.58 -4.87
CA PHE A 105 6.80 -7.80 -5.18
C PHE A 105 7.09 -6.62 -6.08
N PHE A 106 8.17 -5.87 -5.81
CA PHE A 106 8.59 -4.78 -6.69
C PHE A 106 8.95 -5.30 -8.09
N GLU A 107 9.69 -6.40 -8.21
CA GLU A 107 9.99 -7.01 -9.50
C GLU A 107 8.73 -7.36 -10.28
N LYS A 108 7.73 -7.97 -9.64
CA LYS A 108 6.44 -8.27 -10.27
C LYS A 108 5.72 -7.02 -10.75
N LEU A 109 5.71 -5.95 -9.96
CA LEU A 109 5.07 -4.68 -10.36
C LEU A 109 5.78 -4.01 -11.52
N VAL A 110 7.10 -4.06 -11.54
CA VAL A 110 7.93 -3.44 -12.58
C VAL A 110 7.87 -4.24 -13.88
N ALA A 111 7.76 -5.57 -13.80
CA ALA A 111 7.64 -6.44 -14.98
C ALA A 111 6.32 -6.26 -15.73
N ASN A 112 5.20 -6.00 -15.03
CA ASN A 112 3.89 -5.71 -15.63
C ASN A 112 3.90 -4.41 -16.44
#